data_AF-A0A9D1GQX5-F1
#
_entry.id   AF-A0A9D1GQX5-F1
#
_cell.length_a   1.000
_cell.length_b   1.000
_cell.length_c   1.000
_cell.angle_alpha   90.00
_cell.angle_beta   90.00
_cell.angle_gamma   90.00
#
_symmetry.space_group_name_H-M   'P 1'
#
loop_
_entity.id
_entity.type
_entity.pdbx_description
1 polymer ?
#
loop_
_entity_poly.entity_id
_entity_poly.type
_entity_poly.pdbx_seq_one_letter_code
_entity_poly.pdbx_strand_id
1 'polypeptide(L)' 'TGNKRSHALNATRRTWKVNLQTVRIKDEAGNVKKVKISARALKSGKIERA' A
#
# COMPACT_ATOMS: atom_id res chain seq x y z
N THR A 1 -14.59 -0.63 2.14
CA THR A 1 -15.15 -1.75 1.33
C THR A 1 -16.39 -1.25 0.63
N GLY A 2 -16.77 -1.84 -0.50
CA GLY A 2 -17.91 -1.32 -1.26
C GLY A 2 -18.33 -2.25 -2.36
N ASN A 3 -19.26 -1.82 -3.20
CA ASN A 3 -19.80 -2.68 -4.24
C ASN A 3 -19.35 -2.23 -5.64
N LYS A 4 -19.08 -3.20 -6.52
CA LYS A 4 -19.07 -2.98 -7.97
C LYS A 4 -20.52 -3.09 -8.43
N ARG A 5 -20.99 -2.09 -9.17
CA ARG A 5 -22.31 -2.04 -9.81
C ARG A 5 -22.11 -2.27 -11.31
N SER A 6 -22.88 -3.17 -11.90
CA SER A 6 -22.93 -3.34 -13.36
C SER A 6 -23.89 -2.31 -13.98
N HIS A 7 -23.98 -2.27 -15.31
CA HIS A 7 -25.00 -1.48 -16.01
C HIS A 7 -26.44 -1.82 -15.59
N ALA A 8 -26.69 -3.08 -15.21
CA ALA A 8 -27.97 -3.53 -14.64
C ALA A 8 -28.05 -3.33 -13.12
N LEU A 9 -27.13 -2.57 -12.51
CA LEU A 9 -27.06 -2.27 -11.07
C LEU A 9 -26.84 -3.47 -10.14
N ASN A 10 -26.43 -4.63 -10.67
CA ASN A 10 -26.16 -5.81 -9.85
C ASN A 10 -25.03 -5.55 -8.84
N ALA A 11 -25.30 -5.86 -7.58
CA ALA A 11 -24.42 -5.59 -6.46
C ALA A 11 -23.42 -6.73 -6.23
N THR A 12 -22.13 -6.49 -6.50
CA THR A 12 -21.06 -7.43 -6.12
C THR A 12 -20.10 -6.77 -5.12
N ARG A 13 -19.77 -7.44 -4.02
CA ARG A 13 -18.82 -6.90 -3.03
C ARG A 13 -17.42 -6.81 -3.64
N ARG A 14 -16.73 -5.70 -3.40
CA ARG A 14 -15.32 -5.49 -3.74
C ARG A 14 -14.55 -4.83 -2.62
N THR A 15 -13.24 -5.03 -2.67
CA THR A 15 -12.28 -4.33 -1.83
C THR A 15 -11.39 -3.46 -2.70
N TRP A 16 -11.05 -2.25 -2.23
CA TRP A 16 -10.02 -1.43 -2.85
C TRP A 16 -8.72 -1.71 -2.12
N LYS A 17 -7.78 -2.34 -2.83
CA LYS A 17 -6.44 -2.57 -2.31
C LYS A 17 -5.61 -1.31 -2.50
N VAL A 18 -4.82 -0.98 -1.48
CA VAL A 18 -3.84 0.12 -1.57
C VAL A 18 -2.70 -0.32 -2.49
N ASN A 19 -2.13 0.61 -3.25
CA ASN A 19 -0.93 0.37 -4.03
C ASN A 19 0.28 0.21 -3.07
N LEU A 20 0.59 -1.04 -2.75
CA LEU A 20 1.70 -1.44 -1.89
C LEU A 20 2.93 -1.75 -2.74
N GLN A 21 4.03 -1.10 -2.42
CA GLN A 21 5.32 -1.23 -3.05
C GLN A 21 6.29 -1.90 -2.09
N THR A 22 7.11 -2.82 -2.58
CA THR A 22 8.14 -3.48 -1.76
C THR A 22 9.42 -2.64 -1.77
N VAL A 23 9.83 -2.13 -0.61
CA VAL A 23 11.01 -1.27 -0.47
C VAL A 23 11.88 -1.76 0.70
N ARG A 24 13.18 -1.44 0.62
CA ARG A 24 14.16 -1.71 1.67
C ARG A 24 14.27 -0.49 2.59
N ILE A 25 14.04 -0.69 3.88
CA ILE A 25 14.16 0.36 4.92
C ILE A 25 15.36 0.00 5.80
N LYS A 26 16.13 1.00 6.23
CA LYS A 26 17.10 0.87 7.33
C LYS A 26 16.35 1.17 8.64
N ASP A 27 16.28 0.20 9.55
CA ASP A 27 15.78 0.46 10.91
C ASP A 27 16.83 1.26 11.71
N GLU A 28 16.42 1.95 12.79
CA GLU A 28 17.32 2.70 13.69
C GLU A 28 18.48 1.85 14.25
N ALA A 29 18.33 0.52 14.26
CA ALA A 29 19.36 -0.45 14.66
C ALA A 29 20.29 -0.91 13.52
N GLY A 30 20.27 -0.25 12.35
CA GLY A 30 21.16 -0.54 11.21
C GLY A 30 20.79 -1.74 10.34
N ASN A 31 19.71 -2.46 10.68
CA ASN A 31 19.25 -3.64 9.93
C ASN A 31 18.39 -3.24 8.72
N VAL A 32 18.68 -3.84 7.55
CA VAL A 32 17.93 -3.57 6.31
C VAL A 32 16.80 -4.60 6.13
N LYS A 33 15.55 -4.18 6.28
CA LYS A 33 14.37 -5.05 6.10
C LYS A 33 13.64 -4.76 4.79
N LYS A 34 13.06 -5.82 4.20
CA LYS A 34 12.11 -5.70 3.07
C LYS A 34 10.69 -5.55 3.61
N VAL A 35 10.08 -4.39 3.37
CA VAL A 35 8.73 -4.07 3.87
C VAL A 35 7.83 -3.62 2.72
N LYS A 36 6.54 -3.96 2.82
CA LYS A 36 5.50 -3.44 1.91
C LYS A 36 5.00 -2.09 2.42
N ILE A 37 5.20 -1.04 1.64
CA ILE A 37 4.89 0.34 1.99
C ILE A 37 3.86 0.88 1.00
N SER A 38 2.93 1.72 1.46
CA SER A 38 2.01 2.41 0.54
C SER A 38 2.74 3.53 -0.22
N ALA A 39 2.35 3.77 -1.47
CA ALA A 39 2.93 4.86 -2.27
C ALA A 39 2.84 6.25 -1.61
N ARG A 40 1.81 6.48 -0.77
CA ARG A 40 1.66 7.73 0.01
C ARG A 40 2.72 7.87 1.10
N ALA A 41 3.05 6.78 1.78
CA ALA A 41 4.11 6.77 2.78
C ALA A 41 5.49 7.01 2.13
N LEU A 42 5.74 6.45 0.95
CA LEU A 42 6.94 6.76 0.15
C LEU A 42 7.02 8.24 -0.22
N LYS A 43 5.90 8.84 -0.67
CA LYS A 43 5.86 10.28 -1.01
C LYS A 43 6.11 11.19 0.19
N SER A 44 5.70 10.77 1.40
CA SER A 44 5.82 11.59 2.60
C SER A 44 7.25 11.71 3.15
N GLY A 45 8.21 10.95 2.63
CA GLY A 45 9.63 11.06 3.01
C GLY A 45 9.94 10.69 4.47
N LYS A 46 8.97 10.23 5.26
CA LYS A 46 9.13 9.88 6.69
C LYS A 46 9.97 8.61 6.93
N ILE A 47 10.57 8.05 5.89
CA ILE A 47 11.22 6.75 5.92
C ILE A 47 12.57 6.90 5.25
N GLU A 48 13.64 6.59 5.98
CA GLU A 48 14.98 6.52 5.42
C GLU A 48 15.11 5.28 4.54
N ARG A 49 15.32 5.54 3.25
CA ARG A 49 15.60 4.49 2.26
C ARG A 49 17.04 4.06 2.42
N ALA A 50 17.27 2.74 2.33
CA ALA A 50 18.61 2.18 2.31
C ALA A 50 19.38 2.62 1.07
#